data_AF-A0A2P9HAH2-F1
#
_entry.id   AF-A0A2P9HAH2-F1
#
_cell.length_a   1.000
_cell.length_b   1.000
_cell.length_c   1.000
_cell.angle_alpha   90.00
_cell.angle_beta   90.00
_cell.angle_gamma   90.00
#
_symmetry.space_group_name_H-M   'P 1'
#
loop_
_entity.id
_entity.type
_entity.pdbx_description
1 polymer ?
#
loop_
_entity_poly.entity_id
_entity_poly.type
_entity_poly.pdbx_seq_one_letter_code
_entity_poly.pdbx_strand_id
1 'polypeptide(L)'
;MRKYINQKQVKLQLDTRNRICLTQFLPKGLEISSFRAYQEDGKIILEPLIEVPALTMSSLMKGIEDIKEGRISELDRDFSEFINDDEI
;
A
#
# COMPACT_ATOMS: atom_id res chain seq x y z
N MET A 1 -28.29 17.14 11.33
CA MET A 1 -28.75 15.88 10.70
C MET A 1 -27.67 14.81 10.86
N ARG A 2 -27.90 13.78 11.68
CA ARG A 2 -27.00 12.60 11.76
C ARG A 2 -27.21 11.77 10.50
N LYS A 3 -26.16 11.62 9.67
CA LYS A 3 -26.18 10.68 8.54
C LYS A 3 -26.25 9.27 9.12
N TYR A 4 -27.34 8.56 8.88
CA TYR A 4 -27.44 7.14 9.21
C TYR A 4 -26.45 6.37 8.32
N ILE A 5 -25.35 5.91 8.91
CA ILE A 5 -24.47 4.96 8.25
C ILE A 5 -25.23 3.63 8.23
N ASN A 6 -25.74 3.25 7.06
CA ASN A 6 -26.33 1.94 6.88
C ASN A 6 -25.19 0.91 6.96
N GLN A 7 -24.93 0.42 8.17
CA GLN A 7 -23.89 -0.57 8.43
C GLN A 7 -24.36 -1.92 7.88
N LYS A 8 -24.21 -2.10 6.57
CA LYS A 8 -24.46 -3.37 5.92
C LYS A 8 -23.38 -4.34 6.40
N GLN A 9 -23.78 -5.31 7.21
CA GLN A 9 -22.88 -6.33 7.72
C GLN A 9 -22.41 -7.20 6.54
N VAL A 10 -21.12 -7.13 6.21
CA VAL A 10 -20.51 -7.94 5.14
C VAL A 10 -19.86 -9.15 5.78
N LYS A 11 -20.28 -10.36 5.39
CA LYS A 11 -19.55 -11.58 5.72
C LYS A 11 -18.35 -11.70 4.78
N LEU A 12 -17.16 -11.56 5.33
CA LEU A 12 -15.91 -11.73 4.58
C LEU A 12 -15.50 -13.19 4.58
N GLN A 13 -15.03 -13.65 3.43
CA GLN A 13 -14.48 -14.99 3.26
C GLN A 13 -12.98 -14.89 3.43
N LEU A 14 -12.40 -15.77 4.23
CA LEU A 14 -10.95 -15.86 4.34
C LEU A 14 -10.39 -16.51 3.07
N ASP A 15 -9.20 -16.08 2.65
CA ASP A 15 -8.48 -16.75 1.58
C ASP A 15 -7.94 -18.12 2.03
N THR A 16 -7.29 -18.85 1.13
CA THR A 16 -6.71 -20.18 1.43
C THR A 16 -5.59 -20.14 2.48
N ARG A 17 -5.13 -18.96 2.87
CA ARG A 17 -4.14 -18.73 3.93
C ARG A 17 -4.74 -18.04 5.15
N ASN A 18 -6.06 -18.10 5.32
CA ASN A 18 -6.78 -17.56 6.47
C ASN A 18 -6.73 -16.02 6.60
N ARG A 19 -6.53 -15.28 5.49
CA ARG A 19 -6.43 -13.80 5.48
C ARG A 19 -7.69 -13.15 4.92
N ILE A 20 -7.99 -11.94 5.38
CA ILE A 20 -9.02 -11.08 4.79
C ILE A 20 -8.38 -10.28 3.65
N CYS A 21 -8.86 -10.44 2.43
CA CYS A 21 -8.41 -9.64 1.30
C CYS A 21 -9.33 -8.42 1.13
N LEU A 22 -8.79 -7.21 1.33
CA LEU A 22 -9.56 -5.96 1.22
C LEU A 22 -10.11 -5.72 -0.19
N THR A 23 -9.53 -6.36 -1.21
CA THR A 23 -10.05 -6.29 -2.59
C THR A 23 -11.46 -6.88 -2.72
N GLN A 24 -11.91 -7.69 -1.76
CA GLN A 24 -13.29 -8.18 -1.69
C GLN A 24 -14.34 -7.07 -1.52
N PHE A 25 -13.94 -5.90 -1.03
CA PHE A 25 -14.81 -4.73 -0.91
C PHE A 25 -14.90 -3.91 -2.20
N LEU A 26 -14.00 -4.16 -3.15
CA LEU A 26 -13.91 -3.37 -4.37
C LEU A 26 -14.87 -3.93 -5.43
N PRO A 27 -15.37 -3.08 -6.34
CA PRO A 27 -16.20 -3.53 -7.45
C PRO A 27 -15.53 -4.67 -8.23
N LYS A 28 -16.31 -5.68 -8.62
CA LYS A 28 -15.80 -6.77 -9.45
C LYS A 28 -15.29 -6.22 -10.77
N GLY A 29 -14.10 -6.68 -11.19
CA GLY A 29 -13.46 -6.24 -12.43
C GLY A 29 -12.69 -4.92 -12.30
N LEU A 30 -12.60 -4.34 -11.10
CA LEU A 30 -11.63 -3.27 -10.84
C LEU A 30 -10.23 -3.88 -10.82
N GLU A 31 -9.40 -3.52 -11.80
CA GLU A 31 -7.97 -3.86 -11.77
C GLU A 31 -7.30 -3.05 -10.68
N ILE A 32 -6.69 -3.75 -9.71
CA ILE A 32 -5.97 -3.14 -8.60
C ILE A 32 -4.52 -3.54 -8.77
N SER A 33 -3.66 -2.55 -8.87
CA SER A 33 -2.22 -2.75 -8.96
C SER A 33 -1.53 -1.78 -8.03
N SER A 34 -0.54 -2.26 -7.30
CA SER A 34 0.39 -1.42 -6.54
C SER A 34 1.32 -0.61 -7.45
N PHE A 35 1.27 -0.84 -8.76
CA PHE A 35 2.11 -0.20 -9.77
C PHE A 35 1.30 0.27 -10.96
N ARG A 36 1.67 1.44 -11.49
CA ARG A 36 1.36 1.79 -12.87
C ARG A 36 2.41 1.16 -13.77
N ALA A 37 2.01 0.17 -14.56
CA ALA A 37 2.88 -0.51 -15.50
C ALA A 37 2.69 0.05 -16.91
N TYR A 38 3.77 0.39 -17.60
CA TYR A 38 3.73 0.81 -19.01
C TYR A 38 5.04 0.48 -19.71
N GLN A 39 5.04 0.57 -21.04
CA GLN A 39 6.22 0.32 -21.86
C GLN A 39 6.72 1.63 -22.47
N GLU A 40 8.01 1.89 -22.34
CA GLU A 40 8.69 3.08 -22.89
C GLU A 40 10.08 2.68 -23.37
N ASP A 41 10.46 3.05 -24.60
CA ASP A 41 11.75 2.72 -25.22
C ASP A 41 12.15 1.22 -25.12
N GLY A 42 11.18 0.33 -25.29
CA GLY A 42 11.38 -1.12 -25.22
C GLY A 42 11.57 -1.67 -23.79
N LYS A 43 11.46 -0.83 -22.76
CA LYS A 43 11.54 -1.23 -21.35
C LYS A 43 10.15 -1.27 -20.74
N ILE A 44 9.93 -2.21 -19.83
CA ILE A 44 8.75 -2.22 -18.96
C ILE A 44 9.09 -1.36 -17.74
N ILE A 45 8.32 -0.30 -17.53
CA ILE A 45 8.41 0.58 -16.38
C ILE A 45 7.31 0.21 -15.40
N LEU A 46 7.69 0.05 -14.13
CA LEU A 46 6.77 -0.18 -13.00
C LEU A 46 6.88 1.02 -12.06
N GLU A 47 5.95 1.97 -12.15
CA GLU A 47 5.88 3.11 -11.24
C GLU A 47 5.06 2.70 -10.00
N PRO A 48 5.65 2.64 -8.79
CA PRO A 48 4.91 2.31 -7.59
C PRO A 48 3.88 3.41 -7.28
N LEU A 49 2.65 2.99 -6.98
CA LEU A 49 1.58 3.88 -6.54
C LEU A 49 1.56 3.88 -5.02
N ILE A 50 1.86 5.02 -4.42
CA ILE A 50 1.72 5.25 -2.98
C ILE A 50 0.63 6.30 -2.74
N GLU A 51 -0.27 6.03 -1.81
CA GLU A 51 -1.19 7.04 -1.30
C GLU A 51 -0.58 7.70 -0.08
N VAL A 52 -0.41 9.02 -0.14
CA VAL A 52 0.20 9.80 0.93
C VAL A 52 -0.82 10.85 1.37
N PRO A 53 -1.23 10.86 2.65
CA PRO A 53 -2.07 11.93 3.17
C PRO A 53 -1.43 13.30 2.91
N ALA A 54 -2.22 14.28 2.46
CA ALA A 54 -1.71 15.62 2.15
C ALA A 54 -0.98 16.25 3.35
N LEU A 55 -1.45 15.98 4.56
CA LEU A 55 -0.86 16.45 5.83
C LEU A 55 0.57 15.94 6.08
N THR A 56 0.94 14.80 5.51
CA THR A 56 2.27 14.17 5.68
C THR A 56 3.17 14.35 4.45
N MET A 57 2.71 15.05 3.42
CA MET A 57 3.43 15.21 2.16
C MET A 57 4.78 15.93 2.35
N SER A 58 4.82 16.94 3.22
CA SER A 58 6.05 17.68 3.54
C SER A 58 7.11 16.79 4.20
N SER A 59 6.70 15.91 5.11
CA SER A 59 7.60 14.95 5.76
C SER A 59 8.16 13.93 4.77
N LEU A 60 7.33 13.43 3.85
CA LEU A 60 7.78 12.54 2.78
C LEU A 60 8.80 13.22 1.87
N MET A 61 8.50 14.42 1.38
CA MET A 61 9.40 15.17 0.50
C MET A 61 10.74 15.45 1.16
N LYS A 62 10.73 15.79 2.46
CA LYS A 62 11.96 15.95 3.24
C LYS A 62 12.77 14.65 3.32
N GLY A 63 12.12 13.52 3.61
CA GLY A 63 12.80 12.22 3.65
C GLY A 63 13.41 11.83 2.30
N ILE A 64 12.73 12.11 1.19
CA ILE A 64 13.25 11.89 -0.16
C ILE A 64 14.52 12.74 -0.40
N GLU A 65 14.50 14.01 0.01
CA GLU A 65 15.66 14.90 -0.14
C GLU A 65 16.83 14.46 0.75
N ASP A 66 16.55 14.05 1.98
CA ASP A 66 17.55 13.53 2.90
C ASP A 66 18.23 12.25 2.37
N ILE A 67 17.48 11.38 1.67
CA ILE A 67 18.05 10.20 0.97
C ILE A 67 18.92 10.63 -0.21
N LYS A 68 18.45 11.56 -1.05
CA LYS A 68 19.23 12.05 -2.21
C LYS A 68 20.55 12.69 -1.80
N GLU A 69 20.54 13.43 -0.69
CA GLU A 69 21.73 14.07 -0.12
C GLU A 69 22.60 13.09 0.68
N GLY A 70 22.22 11.82 0.79
CA GLY A 70 22.97 10.79 1.50
C GLY A 70 22.96 10.96 3.04
N ARG A 71 22.06 11.79 3.58
CA ARG A 71 21.87 11.95 5.04
C ARG A 71 21.22 10.72 5.67
N ILE A 72 20.48 9.95 4.86
CA ILE A 72 19.89 8.66 5.22
C ILE A 72 20.46 7.63 4.25
N SER A 73 21.39 6.80 4.72
CA SER A 73 22.04 5.74 3.93
C SER A 73 21.60 4.32 4.30
N GLU A 74 20.98 4.15 5.47
CA GLU A 74 20.53 2.84 5.97
C GLU A 74 19.05 2.65 5.62
N LEU A 75 18.79 1.97 4.50
CA LEU A 75 17.51 1.30 4.24
C LEU A 75 17.46 -0.09 4.91
N ASP A 76 18.45 -0.44 5.74
CA ASP A 76 18.62 -1.74 6.41
C ASP A 76 17.63 -2.02 7.54
N ARG A 77 16.48 -1.33 7.57
CA ARG A 77 15.37 -1.82 8.39
C ARG A 77 14.69 -2.95 7.65
N ASP A 78 15.11 -4.17 7.96
CA ASP A 78 14.39 -5.35 7.56
C ASP A 78 13.03 -5.36 8.26
N PHE A 79 11.97 -5.08 7.49
CA PHE A 79 10.61 -5.12 8.02
C PHE A 79 10.14 -6.55 8.35
N SER A 80 10.90 -7.58 7.95
CA SER A 80 10.66 -8.96 8.35
C SER A 80 10.80 -9.16 9.86
N GLU A 81 11.59 -8.33 10.55
CA GLU A 81 11.76 -8.38 12.01
C GLU A 81 10.46 -8.05 12.79
N PHE A 82 9.47 -7.45 12.13
CA PHE A 82 8.16 -7.16 12.72
C PHE A 82 7.09 -8.20 12.36
N ILE A 83 7.43 -9.19 11.54
CA ILE A 83 6.57 -10.34 11.26
C ILE A 83 6.92 -11.41 12.29
N ASN A 84 6.15 -11.45 13.39
CA ASN A 84 6.21 -12.59 14.29
C ASN A 84 5.61 -13.80 13.55
N ASP A 85 6.46 -14.72 13.11
CA ASP A 85 6.05 -16.00 12.50
C ASP A 85 5.24 -16.90 13.46
N ASP A 86 5.17 -16.56 14.75
CA ASP A 86 4.49 -17.33 15.80
C ASP A 86 2.97 -17.07 15.91
N GLU A 87 2.37 -16.23 15.05
CA GLU A 87 0.91 -15.97 15.00
C GLU A 87 0.26 -16.24 13.62
N ILE A 88 0.64 -17.34 12.94
CA ILE A 88 -0.12 -17.86 11.77
C ILE A 88 -0.55 -19.31 11.97
#